data_AF-A0A8T9BDL0-F1
#
_entry.id   AF-A0A8T9BDL0-F1
#
_cell.length_a   1.000
_cell.length_b   1.000
_cell.length_c   1.000
_cell.angle_alpha   90.00
_cell.angle_beta   90.00
_cell.angle_gamma   90.00
#
_symmetry.space_group_name_H-M   'P 1'
#
loop_
_entity.id
_entity.type
_entity.pdbx_description
1 polymer ?
#
loop_
_entity_poly.entity_id
_entity_poly.type
_entity_poly.pdbx_seq_one_letter_code
_entity_poly.pdbx_strand_id
1 'polypeptide(L)'
;MSSTPVQTPDLKDANTPPSKPTRISPPAVPFTPCHMFFYGSLMDPTQLSYITNHTLTTTSTTPPILTPTTITGFRMKMWSIYPTLIATSNPTNSNKVTGMLWKCDTEAQFQRLAAYETDAYTWCFCTAELDDGSGTLMRGVRTFCWAGEPDSEELTEGVFDLERWKWRAYSSF
;
A
#
# COMPACT_ATOMS: atom_id res chain seq x y z
N MET A 1 -5.68 -48.57 -67.03
CA MET A 1 -5.97 -48.39 -65.59
C MET A 1 -4.73 -48.85 -64.85
N SER A 2 -3.80 -47.93 -64.61
CA SER A 2 -2.48 -48.22 -64.06
C SER A 2 -2.50 -48.02 -62.55
N SER A 3 -2.12 -49.06 -61.81
CA SER A 3 -1.88 -49.03 -60.37
C SER A 3 -0.36 -48.93 -60.15
N THR A 4 0.08 -47.85 -59.51
CA THR A 4 1.48 -47.61 -59.11
C THR A 4 1.57 -47.69 -57.58
N PRO A 5 2.65 -48.25 -57.01
CA PRO A 5 2.72 -48.60 -55.59
C PRO A 5 3.21 -47.46 -54.71
N VAL A 6 2.85 -47.57 -53.43
CA VAL A 6 3.19 -46.69 -52.29
C VAL A 6 4.70 -46.65 -52.06
N GLN A 7 5.24 -45.45 -51.97
CA GLN A 7 6.61 -45.16 -51.57
C GLN A 7 6.56 -44.39 -50.24
N THR A 8 7.14 -44.97 -49.19
CA THR A 8 7.43 -44.31 -47.91
C THR A 8 8.50 -43.25 -48.07
N PRO A 9 8.48 -42.18 -47.27
CA PRO A 9 9.70 -41.53 -46.86
C PRO A 9 9.89 -41.48 -45.34
N ASP A 10 11.07 -41.95 -44.98
CA ASP A 10 11.94 -41.64 -43.86
C ASP A 10 11.48 -40.70 -42.73
N LEU A 11 11.62 -41.27 -41.54
CA LEU A 11 11.70 -40.60 -40.25
C LEU A 11 12.94 -39.69 -40.21
N LYS A 12 12.76 -38.37 -40.17
CA LYS A 12 13.82 -37.40 -39.82
C LYS A 12 13.32 -36.40 -38.79
N ASP A 13 14.04 -36.40 -37.67
CA ASP A 13 14.27 -35.32 -36.70
C ASP A 13 13.06 -34.60 -36.10
N ALA A 14 12.63 -35.08 -34.92
CA ALA A 14 11.84 -34.30 -33.98
C ALA A 14 12.47 -34.32 -32.58
N ASN A 15 13.68 -33.80 -32.45
CA ASN A 15 14.22 -33.35 -31.16
C ASN A 15 13.82 -31.88 -30.94
N THR A 16 12.53 -31.65 -30.70
CA THR A 16 12.04 -30.41 -30.11
C THR A 16 11.63 -30.71 -28.67
N PRO A 17 12.28 -30.13 -27.64
CA PRO A 17 11.84 -30.31 -26.27
C PRO A 17 10.40 -29.78 -26.14
N PRO A 18 9.51 -30.47 -25.40
CA PRO A 18 8.12 -30.03 -25.28
C PRO A 18 8.08 -28.63 -24.67
N SER A 19 7.56 -27.67 -25.44
CA SER A 19 7.29 -26.31 -24.98
C SER A 19 6.45 -26.39 -23.71
N LYS A 20 6.99 -25.89 -22.60
CA LYS A 20 6.24 -25.76 -21.33
C LYS A 20 4.89 -25.09 -21.62
N PRO A 21 3.78 -25.56 -21.03
CA PRO A 21 2.48 -24.92 -21.24
C PRO A 21 2.59 -23.47 -20.81
N THR A 22 2.36 -22.56 -21.76
CA THR A 22 2.28 -21.13 -21.51
C THR A 22 1.18 -20.91 -20.49
N ARG A 23 1.58 -20.62 -19.24
CA ARG A 23 0.66 -20.21 -18.19
C ARG A 23 0.03 -18.90 -18.66
N ILE A 24 -1.20 -18.97 -19.15
CA ILE A 24 -2.01 -17.78 -19.46
C ILE A 24 -2.14 -17.04 -18.13
N SER A 25 -1.39 -15.93 -17.99
CA SER A 25 -1.56 -15.05 -16.85
C SER A 25 -3.00 -14.51 -16.88
N PRO A 26 -3.70 -14.46 -15.74
CA PRO A 26 -4.99 -13.78 -15.68
C PRO A 26 -4.86 -12.37 -16.25
N PRO A 27 -5.91 -11.82 -16.90
CA PRO A 27 -5.89 -10.42 -17.31
C PRO A 27 -5.56 -9.55 -16.09
N ALA A 28 -4.61 -8.64 -16.24
CA ALA A 28 -4.29 -7.69 -15.18
C ALA A 28 -5.55 -6.91 -14.82
N VAL A 29 -6.03 -7.04 -13.58
CA VAL A 29 -7.14 -6.24 -13.07
C VAL A 29 -6.67 -4.78 -13.01
N PRO A 30 -7.39 -3.84 -13.65
CA PRO A 30 -7.00 -2.44 -13.65
C PRO A 30 -7.11 -1.87 -12.23
N PHE A 31 -6.17 -0.99 -11.87
CA PHE A 31 -6.19 -0.30 -10.59
C PHE A 31 -7.41 0.64 -10.49
N THR A 32 -8.08 0.61 -9.34
CA THR A 32 -9.15 1.54 -9.00
C THR A 32 -8.65 2.52 -7.93
N PRO A 33 -8.85 3.84 -8.10
CA PRO A 33 -8.55 4.83 -7.07
C PRO A 33 -9.10 4.44 -5.70
N CYS A 34 -8.33 4.72 -4.64
CA CYS A 34 -8.70 4.35 -3.28
C CYS A 34 -8.30 5.43 -2.27
N HIS A 35 -8.94 5.40 -1.10
CA HIS A 35 -8.54 6.26 0.02
C HIS A 35 -7.51 5.55 0.89
N MET A 36 -6.47 6.27 1.26
CA MET A 36 -5.39 5.84 2.13
C MET A 36 -5.44 6.64 3.42
N PHE A 37 -5.35 5.97 4.55
CA PHE A 37 -5.18 6.57 5.87
C PHE A 37 -3.71 6.50 6.28
N PHE A 38 -3.18 7.63 6.76
CA PHE A 38 -1.80 7.77 7.21
C PHE A 38 -1.77 8.24 8.67
N TYR A 39 -0.85 7.68 9.45
CA TYR A 39 -0.71 7.91 10.89
C TYR A 39 0.76 8.13 11.30
N GLY A 40 1.61 8.45 10.32
CA GLY A 40 3.05 8.62 10.48
C GLY A 40 3.59 9.77 9.61
N SER A 41 4.81 9.60 9.09
CA SER A 41 5.49 10.61 8.26
C SER A 41 4.67 11.09 7.04
N LEU A 42 3.86 10.22 6.45
CA LEU A 42 3.00 10.55 5.29
C LEU A 42 1.81 11.47 5.63
N MET A 43 1.61 11.83 6.91
CA MET A 43 0.71 12.92 7.31
C MET A 43 1.27 14.31 6.96
N ASP A 44 2.56 14.42 6.62
CA ASP A 44 3.16 15.64 6.12
C ASP A 44 2.98 15.76 4.59
N PRO A 45 2.30 16.82 4.08
CA PRO A 45 2.08 16.98 2.64
C PRO A 45 3.36 17.03 1.80
N THR A 46 4.46 17.54 2.36
CA THR A 46 5.75 17.63 1.66
C THR A 46 6.33 16.24 1.47
N GLN A 47 6.39 15.45 2.54
CA GLN A 47 6.83 14.05 2.48
C GLN A 47 5.96 13.23 1.51
N LEU A 48 4.63 13.34 1.62
CA LEU A 48 3.71 12.62 0.74
C LEU A 48 3.92 13.00 -0.73
N SER A 49 4.08 14.29 -1.02
CA SER A 49 4.33 14.78 -2.39
C SER A 49 5.63 14.22 -2.97
N TYR A 50 6.68 14.18 -2.16
CA TYR A 50 7.98 13.66 -2.54
C TYR A 50 7.90 12.17 -2.89
N ILE A 51 7.30 11.35 -2.03
CA ILE A 51 7.18 9.90 -2.26
C ILE A 51 6.30 9.60 -3.48
N THR A 52 5.17 10.27 -3.59
CA THR A 52 4.19 10.00 -4.65
C THR A 52 4.49 10.71 -5.98
N ASN A 53 5.54 11.54 -6.04
CA ASN A 53 5.84 12.44 -7.17
C ASN A 53 4.65 13.34 -7.55
N HIS A 54 3.85 13.76 -6.57
CA HIS A 54 2.62 14.52 -6.81
C HIS A 54 2.87 15.82 -7.60
N THR A 55 3.94 16.55 -7.27
CA THR A 55 4.28 17.84 -7.89
C THR A 55 5.06 17.71 -9.20
N LEU A 56 5.65 16.55 -9.48
CA LEU A 56 6.42 16.30 -10.72
C LEU A 56 5.55 15.75 -11.86
N THR A 57 4.40 15.18 -11.53
CA THR A 57 3.52 14.48 -12.48
C THR A 57 2.22 15.22 -12.77
N THR A 58 1.84 16.16 -11.89
CA THR A 58 0.65 16.99 -12.08
C THR A 58 1.07 18.39 -12.53
N THR A 59 0.28 19.02 -13.41
CA THR A 59 0.43 20.45 -13.75
C THR A 59 0.02 21.37 -12.59
N SER A 60 -0.26 20.81 -11.42
CA SER A 60 -0.75 21.49 -10.24
C SER A 60 0.40 21.70 -9.27
N THR A 61 0.68 22.95 -8.93
CA THR A 61 1.62 23.31 -7.85
C THR A 61 1.00 23.14 -6.47
N THR A 62 -0.26 22.71 -6.38
CA THR A 62 -0.97 22.58 -5.11
C THR A 62 -0.56 21.29 -4.40
N PRO A 63 -0.19 21.37 -3.09
CA PRO A 63 0.07 20.19 -2.28
C PRO A 63 -1.11 19.21 -2.23
N PRO A 64 -0.88 17.92 -1.95
CA PRO A 64 -1.94 16.94 -1.75
C PRO A 64 -2.85 17.39 -0.60
N ILE A 65 -4.17 17.27 -0.82
CA ILE A 65 -5.16 17.59 0.20
C ILE A 65 -5.24 16.43 1.19
N LEU A 66 -4.90 16.70 2.44
CA LEU A 66 -5.00 15.77 3.56
C LEU A 66 -6.19 16.17 4.44
N THR A 67 -7.04 15.20 4.76
CA THR A 67 -8.23 15.42 5.60
C THR A 67 -8.01 14.77 6.97
N PRO A 68 -8.12 15.53 8.08
CA PRO A 68 -8.09 14.97 9.43
C PRO A 68 -9.13 13.85 9.59
N THR A 69 -8.72 12.73 10.14
CA THR A 69 -9.53 11.51 10.16
C THR A 69 -9.12 10.63 11.32
N THR A 70 -10.10 9.90 11.87
CA THR A 70 -9.88 8.91 12.93
C THR A 70 -10.32 7.52 12.48
N ILE A 71 -9.49 6.50 12.72
CA ILE A 71 -9.85 5.09 12.50
C ILE A 71 -10.02 4.34 13.82
N THR A 72 -10.74 3.22 13.79
CA THR A 72 -10.91 2.33 14.95
C THR A 72 -10.46 0.91 14.64
N GLY A 73 -10.24 0.10 15.68
CA GLY A 73 -9.84 -1.31 15.51
C GLY A 73 -8.35 -1.55 15.45
N PHE A 74 -7.55 -0.55 15.79
CA PHE A 74 -6.09 -0.63 15.83
C PHE A 74 -5.54 -0.09 17.14
N ARG A 75 -4.41 -0.65 17.57
CA ARG A 75 -3.53 -0.01 18.55
C ARG A 75 -2.25 0.44 17.86
N MET A 76 -1.71 1.58 18.27
CA MET A 76 -0.41 2.05 17.81
C MET A 76 0.69 1.41 18.66
N LYS A 77 1.76 0.98 18.00
CA LYS A 77 3.05 0.67 18.60
C LYS A 77 4.15 1.39 17.82
N MET A 78 5.37 1.37 18.33
CA MET A 78 6.55 1.93 17.68
C MET A 78 7.53 0.82 17.30
N TRP A 79 7.96 0.81 16.05
CA TRP A 79 9.14 0.08 15.59
C TRP A 79 10.29 1.07 15.49
N SER A 80 11.16 1.08 16.52
CA SER A 80 12.13 2.16 16.71
C SER A 80 11.44 3.54 16.74
N ILE A 81 11.69 4.40 15.75
CA ILE A 81 11.08 5.73 15.64
C ILE A 81 9.84 5.77 14.74
N TYR A 82 9.47 4.64 14.13
CA TYR A 82 8.39 4.56 13.14
C TYR A 82 7.13 4.01 13.80
N PRO A 83 5.97 4.67 13.66
CA PRO A 83 4.73 4.11 14.18
C PRO A 83 4.29 2.93 13.34
N THR A 84 3.54 2.04 13.97
CA THR A 84 2.86 0.95 13.29
C THR A 84 1.50 0.67 13.90
N LEU A 85 0.57 0.22 13.07
CA LEU A 85 -0.74 -0.23 13.51
C LEU A 85 -0.76 -1.74 13.69
N ILE A 86 -1.27 -2.16 14.84
CA ILE A 86 -1.56 -3.55 15.14
C ILE A 86 -3.08 -3.70 15.23
N ALA A 87 -3.65 -4.54 14.36
CA ALA A 87 -5.08 -4.85 14.40
C ALA A 87 -5.45 -5.46 15.76
N THR A 88 -6.60 -5.07 16.31
CA THR A 88 -7.15 -5.67 17.53
C THR A 88 -8.43 -6.44 17.22
N SER A 89 -8.52 -7.66 17.75
CA SER A 89 -9.73 -8.49 17.71
C SER A 89 -10.80 -8.02 18.69
N ASN A 90 -10.44 -7.17 19.66
CA ASN A 90 -11.35 -6.60 20.65
C ASN A 90 -11.20 -5.07 20.67
N PRO A 91 -11.83 -4.35 19.72
CA PRO A 91 -11.79 -2.90 19.66
C PRO A 91 -12.55 -2.28 20.83
N THR A 92 -11.85 -1.48 21.63
CA THR A 92 -12.42 -0.62 22.65
C THR A 92 -12.40 0.85 22.20
N ASN A 93 -13.11 1.72 22.91
CA ASN A 93 -13.11 3.17 22.59
C ASN A 93 -11.72 3.83 22.71
N SER A 94 -10.73 3.18 23.34
CA SER A 94 -9.34 3.65 23.36
C SER A 94 -8.51 3.19 22.16
N ASN A 95 -9.05 2.32 21.28
CA ASN A 95 -8.40 1.87 20.05
C ASN A 95 -8.73 2.77 18.86
N LYS A 96 -8.65 4.08 19.09
CA LYS A 96 -8.78 5.12 18.06
C LYS A 96 -7.40 5.61 17.66
N VAL A 97 -7.17 5.77 16.37
CA VAL A 97 -5.95 6.39 15.84
C VAL A 97 -6.35 7.55 14.95
N THR A 98 -5.90 8.74 15.31
CA THR A 98 -6.07 9.96 14.52
C THR A 98 -4.91 10.09 13.54
N GLY A 99 -5.22 10.57 12.34
CA GLY A 99 -4.27 10.75 11.26
C GLY A 99 -4.88 11.54 10.12
N MET A 100 -4.43 11.24 8.91
CA MET A 100 -4.83 11.95 7.70
C MET A 100 -5.33 10.98 6.63
N LEU A 101 -6.44 11.30 6.01
CA LEU A 101 -6.94 10.63 4.83
C LEU A 101 -6.44 11.34 3.57
N TRP A 102 -6.07 10.54 2.58
CA TRP A 102 -5.67 11.00 1.26
C TRP A 102 -6.28 10.13 0.17
N LYS A 103 -6.60 10.72 -0.98
CA LYS A 103 -7.08 9.98 -2.15
C LYS A 103 -5.90 9.61 -3.04
N CYS A 104 -5.65 8.31 -3.19
CA CYS A 104 -4.69 7.76 -4.13
C CYS A 104 -5.39 7.52 -5.47
N ASP A 105 -5.02 8.29 -6.49
CA ASP A 105 -5.68 8.29 -7.79
C ASP A 105 -5.07 7.29 -8.78
N THR A 106 -3.80 6.93 -8.62
CA THR A 106 -3.09 6.08 -9.59
C THR A 106 -2.36 4.91 -8.94
N GLU A 107 -2.17 3.85 -9.71
CA GLU A 107 -1.39 2.69 -9.26
C GLU A 107 0.07 3.05 -8.97
N ALA A 108 0.66 3.94 -9.77
CA ALA A 108 2.03 4.40 -9.58
C ALA A 108 2.24 5.10 -8.24
N GLN A 109 1.25 5.90 -7.78
CA GLN A 109 1.28 6.49 -6.44
C GLN A 109 1.23 5.40 -5.37
N PHE A 110 0.33 4.42 -5.51
CA PHE A 110 0.20 3.31 -4.56
C PHE A 110 1.49 2.47 -4.47
N GLN A 111 2.08 2.12 -5.61
CA GLN A 111 3.33 1.36 -5.67
C GLN A 111 4.50 2.11 -5.01
N ARG A 112 4.57 3.43 -5.18
CA ARG A 112 5.59 4.27 -4.50
C ARG A 112 5.41 4.27 -2.98
N LEU A 113 4.17 4.35 -2.51
CA LEU A 113 3.86 4.24 -1.08
C LEU A 113 4.28 2.87 -0.54
N ALA A 114 3.91 1.78 -1.22
CA ALA A 114 4.30 0.43 -0.82
C ALA A 114 5.81 0.23 -0.80
N ALA A 115 6.54 0.78 -1.79
CA ALA A 115 8.00 0.73 -1.82
C ALA A 115 8.65 1.54 -0.69
N TYR A 116 8.06 2.68 -0.30
CA TYR A 116 8.53 3.51 0.81
C TYR A 116 8.35 2.83 2.17
N GLU A 117 7.21 2.17 2.39
CA GLU A 117 6.93 1.47 3.65
C GLU A 117 7.77 0.20 3.82
N THR A 118 8.25 -0.40 2.72
CA THR A 118 9.06 -1.64 2.70
C THR A 118 8.28 -2.88 3.19
N ASP A 119 8.96 -4.04 3.24
CA ASP A 119 8.37 -5.29 3.73
C ASP A 119 8.06 -5.30 5.24
N ALA A 120 8.47 -4.25 5.98
CA ALA A 120 8.10 -4.07 7.38
C ALA A 120 6.60 -3.84 7.57
N TYR A 121 5.92 -3.35 6.53
CA TYR A 121 4.49 -3.07 6.56
C TYR A 121 3.76 -3.78 5.42
N THR A 122 2.53 -4.19 5.72
CA THR A 122 1.53 -4.59 4.73
C THR A 122 0.41 -3.56 4.73
N TRP A 123 -0.64 -3.77 3.94
CA TRP A 123 -1.83 -2.93 3.99
C TRP A 123 -3.07 -3.75 4.30
N CYS A 124 -4.02 -3.13 5.00
CA CYS A 124 -5.32 -3.71 5.30
C CYS A 124 -6.44 -2.68 5.10
N PHE A 125 -7.68 -3.15 5.13
CA PHE A 125 -8.86 -2.29 5.10
C PHE A 125 -9.24 -1.80 6.50
N CYS A 126 -9.74 -0.58 6.59
CA CYS A 126 -10.29 0.01 7.80
C CYS A 126 -11.57 0.83 7.50
N THR A 127 -12.27 1.21 8.57
CA THR A 127 -13.33 2.23 8.53
C THR A 127 -12.79 3.50 9.15
N ALA A 128 -12.99 4.61 8.46
CA ALA A 128 -12.48 5.91 8.85
C ALA A 128 -13.62 6.89 9.11
N GLU A 129 -13.52 7.67 10.18
CA GLU A 129 -14.43 8.75 10.56
C GLU A 129 -13.75 10.07 10.22
N LEU A 130 -14.39 10.90 9.38
CA LEU A 130 -13.84 12.22 9.05
C LEU A 130 -14.00 13.18 10.23
N ASP A 131 -12.93 13.88 10.60
CA ASP A 131 -12.91 14.82 11.73
C ASP A 131 -13.36 16.23 11.29
N ASP A 132 -14.36 16.32 10.42
CA ASP A 132 -14.94 17.57 9.90
C ASP A 132 -16.23 18.00 10.65
N GLY A 133 -16.58 17.26 11.72
CA GLY A 133 -17.79 17.45 12.49
C GLY A 133 -19.05 16.85 11.87
N SER A 134 -18.98 16.24 10.68
CA SER A 134 -20.12 15.57 10.02
C SER A 134 -20.41 14.17 10.58
N GLY A 135 -19.41 13.53 11.22
CA GLY A 135 -19.51 12.12 11.62
C GLY A 135 -19.53 11.15 10.43
N THR A 136 -19.06 11.57 9.25
CA THR A 136 -19.06 10.73 8.04
C THR A 136 -18.13 9.53 8.21
N LEU A 137 -18.70 8.32 8.06
CA LEU A 137 -17.95 7.06 8.06
C LEU A 137 -17.65 6.59 6.65
N MET A 138 -16.37 6.41 6.33
CA MET A 138 -15.88 5.90 5.06
C MET A 138 -15.35 4.48 5.22
N ARG A 139 -15.95 3.55 4.49
CA ARG A 139 -15.55 2.13 4.47
C ARG A 139 -14.60 1.84 3.31
N GLY A 140 -13.82 0.77 3.43
CA GLY A 140 -12.91 0.34 2.37
C GLY A 140 -11.68 1.24 2.22
N VAL A 141 -11.41 2.08 3.22
CA VAL A 141 -10.16 2.84 3.32
C VAL A 141 -9.03 1.84 3.55
N ARG A 142 -7.88 2.07 2.92
CA ARG A 142 -6.67 1.27 3.13
C ARG A 142 -5.76 2.00 4.11
N THR A 143 -5.01 1.25 4.91
CA THR A 143 -3.94 1.77 5.76
C THR A 143 -2.78 0.79 5.76
N PHE A 144 -1.56 1.28 5.99
CA PHE A 144 -0.44 0.39 6.28
C PHE A 144 -0.51 -0.13 7.72
N CYS A 145 -0.09 -1.36 7.95
CA CYS A 145 -0.05 -2.00 9.27
C CYS A 145 1.16 -2.94 9.35
N TRP A 146 1.53 -3.34 10.56
CA TRP A 146 2.69 -4.21 10.79
C TRP A 146 2.57 -5.52 10.01
N ALA A 147 3.61 -5.88 9.27
CA ALA A 147 3.65 -7.15 8.52
C ALA A 147 4.09 -8.34 9.40
N GLY A 148 4.81 -8.08 10.49
CA GLY A 148 5.30 -9.12 11.40
C GLY A 148 4.30 -9.51 12.49
N GLU A 149 4.81 -10.19 13.52
CA GLU A 149 3.98 -10.65 14.65
C GLU A 149 3.51 -9.46 15.53
N PRO A 150 2.21 -9.37 15.87
CA PRO A 150 1.62 -8.31 16.71
C PRO A 150 2.31 -8.05 18.05
N ASP A 151 2.90 -9.09 18.64
CA ASP A 151 3.53 -9.10 19.95
C ASP A 151 5.05 -9.29 19.86
N SER A 152 5.64 -8.98 18.69
CA SER A 152 7.09 -8.97 18.49
C SER A 152 7.80 -8.05 19.49
N GLU A 153 8.95 -8.50 20.00
CA GLU A 153 9.83 -7.74 20.88
C GLU A 153 10.46 -6.52 20.19
N GLU A 154 10.42 -6.46 18.85
CA GLU A 154 10.85 -5.29 18.07
C GLU A 154 9.90 -4.10 18.23
N LEU A 155 8.71 -4.32 18.78
CA LEU A 155 7.69 -3.31 18.96
C LEU A 155 7.65 -2.85 20.41
N THR A 156 7.73 -1.54 20.59
CA THR A 156 7.60 -0.89 21.90
C THR A 156 6.31 -0.07 21.98
N GLU A 157 5.78 0.08 23.18
CA GLU A 157 4.68 1.01 23.44
C GLU A 157 5.11 2.46 23.15
N GLY A 158 4.20 3.27 22.60
CA GLY A 158 4.48 4.65 22.28
C GLY A 158 3.46 5.27 21.33
N VAL A 159 3.67 6.56 21.06
CA VAL A 159 2.85 7.35 20.13
C VAL A 159 3.74 8.11 19.17
N PHE A 160 3.23 8.36 17.97
CA PHE A 160 3.90 9.19 16.99
C PHE A 160 3.60 10.67 17.21
N ASP A 161 4.64 11.49 17.09
CA ASP A 161 4.54 12.95 17.10
C ASP A 161 5.09 13.48 15.77
N LEU A 162 4.20 14.00 14.94
CA LEU A 162 4.53 14.50 13.61
C LEU A 162 5.47 15.70 13.67
N GLU A 163 5.30 16.62 14.62
CA GLU A 163 6.14 17.81 14.71
C GLU A 163 7.54 17.46 15.18
N ARG A 164 7.66 16.53 16.13
CA ARG A 164 8.96 15.99 16.55
C ARG A 164 9.67 15.27 15.40
N TRP A 165 8.93 14.51 14.59
CA TRP A 165 9.48 13.86 13.40
C TRP A 165 9.95 14.89 12.36
N LYS A 166 9.13 15.90 12.03
CA LYS A 166 9.48 16.99 11.10
C LYS A 166 10.72 17.73 11.54
N TRP A 167 10.84 18.05 12.83
CA TRP A 167 12.04 18.68 13.38
C TRP A 167 13.29 17.83 13.11
N ARG A 168 13.25 16.52 13.35
CA ARG A 168 14.40 15.64 13.07
C ARG A 168 14.70 15.52 11.59
N ALA A 169 13.66 15.37 10.76
CA ALA A 169 13.80 15.18 9.32
C ALA A 169 14.35 16.43 8.61
N TYR A 170 13.92 17.62 9.03
CA TYR A 170 14.23 18.88 8.35
C TYR A 170 15.34 19.70 9.02
N SER A 171 15.61 19.50 10.32
CA SER A 171 16.68 20.23 11.03
C SER A 171 18.05 19.52 10.98
N SER A 172 18.20 18.47 10.17
CA SER A 172 19.47 17.75 9.97
C SER A 172 20.38 18.40 8.89
N PHE A 173 20.28 19.72 8.70
CA PHE A 173 21.15 20.52 7.83
C PHE A 173 21.94 21.55 8.63
#